data_AF-A0A3E1EHM6-F1
#
_entry.id   AF-A0A3E1EHM6-F1
#
_cell.length_a   1.000
_cell.length_b   1.000
_cell.length_c   1.000
_cell.angle_alpha   90.00
_cell.angle_beta   90.00
_cell.angle_gamma   90.00
#
_symmetry.space_group_name_H-M   'P 1'
#
loop_
_entity.id
_entity.type
_entity.pdbx_description
1 polymer ?
#
loop_
_entity_poly.entity_id
_entity_poly.type
_entity_poly.pdbx_seq_one_letter_code
_entity_poly.pdbx_strand_id
1 'polypeptide(L)'
;MMDQATSRQKAWIGDAVLSLYARQWILREKGRMDGELHTRFTSNDFLATIGNPTGLEAQIGVIYEAEGLEAAFGWIERELMPTFRAQLRKSGL
;
A
#
# COMPACT_ATOMS: atom_id res chain seq x y z
N MET A 1 -16.55 5.14 -16.32
CA MET A 1 -15.53 4.08 -16.49
C MET A 1 -14.21 4.80 -16.75
N MET A 2 -13.22 4.69 -15.86
CA MET A 2 -11.89 5.28 -16.08
C MET A 2 -11.21 4.54 -17.23
N ASP A 3 -10.52 5.26 -18.12
CA ASP A 3 -9.72 4.61 -19.15
C ASP A 3 -8.46 3.95 -18.53
N GLN A 4 -7.84 3.03 -19.29
CA GLN A 4 -6.69 2.26 -18.79
C GLN A 4 -5.45 3.13 -18.55
N ALA A 5 -5.26 4.21 -19.31
CA ALA A 5 -4.12 5.10 -19.16
C ALA A 5 -4.21 5.87 -17.83
N THR A 6 -5.39 6.40 -17.53
CA THR A 6 -5.73 7.06 -16.27
C THR A 6 -5.54 6.09 -15.11
N SER A 7 -6.05 4.85 -15.22
CA SER A 7 -5.89 3.83 -14.17
C SER A 7 -4.41 3.57 -13.85
N ARG A 8 -3.55 3.44 -14.87
CA ARG A 8 -2.10 3.26 -14.67
C ARG A 8 -1.41 4.49 -14.06
N GLN A 9 -1.82 5.69 -14.46
CA GLN A 9 -1.30 6.92 -13.86
C GLN A 9 -1.67 7.03 -12.37
N LYS A 10 -2.93 6.72 -12.02
CA LYS A 10 -3.37 6.66 -10.63
C LYS A 10 -2.60 5.59 -9.86
N ALA A 11 -2.40 4.41 -10.44
CA ALA A 11 -1.59 3.35 -9.82
C ALA A 11 -0.15 3.79 -9.57
N TRP A 12 0.48 4.48 -10.52
CA TRP A 12 1.83 5.01 -10.35
C TRP A 12 1.93 5.98 -9.15
N ILE A 13 0.95 6.87 -9.01
CA ILE A 13 0.88 7.79 -7.85
C ILE A 13 0.60 7.00 -6.57
N GLY A 14 -0.34 6.06 -6.61
CA GLY A 14 -0.71 5.24 -5.47
C GLY A 14 0.40 4.35 -4.95
N ASP A 15 1.24 3.78 -5.82
CA ASP A 15 2.46 3.05 -5.43
C ASP A 15 3.39 3.97 -4.63
N ALA A 16 3.63 5.20 -5.08
CA ALA A 16 4.45 6.15 -4.33
C ALA A 16 3.87 6.46 -2.94
N VAL A 17 2.54 6.61 -2.83
CA VAL A 17 1.84 6.83 -1.56
C VAL A 17 1.92 5.61 -0.65
N LEU A 18 1.68 4.41 -1.19
CA LEU A 18 1.80 3.13 -0.48
C LEU A 18 3.22 2.94 0.05
N SER A 19 4.21 3.23 -0.80
CA SER A 19 5.63 3.15 -0.49
C SER A 19 6.05 4.14 0.60
N LEU A 20 5.47 5.34 0.63
CA LEU A 20 5.68 6.30 1.70
C LEU A 20 5.07 5.81 3.02
N TYR A 21 3.80 5.39 2.99
CA TYR A 21 3.13 4.82 4.16
C TYR A 21 3.96 3.66 4.75
N ALA A 22 4.40 2.73 3.89
CA ALA A 22 5.17 1.56 4.26
C ALA A 22 6.44 1.93 5.03
N ARG A 23 7.21 2.91 4.53
CA ARG A 23 8.44 3.39 5.18
C ARG A 23 8.14 4.01 6.55
N GLN A 24 7.10 4.83 6.66
CA GLN A 24 6.72 5.45 7.93
C GLN A 24 6.29 4.40 8.96
N TRP A 25 5.48 3.43 8.54
CA TRP A 25 5.08 2.31 9.38
C TRP A 25 6.29 1.50 9.85
N ILE A 26 7.21 1.12 8.95
CA ILE A 26 8.43 0.37 9.30
C ILE A 26 9.29 1.13 10.30
N LEU A 27 9.53 2.42 10.07
CA LEU A 27 10.31 3.25 10.98
C LEU A 27 9.67 3.33 12.37
N ARG A 28 8.33 3.44 12.44
CA ARG A 28 7.58 3.46 13.71
C ARG A 28 7.65 2.13 14.45
N GLU A 29 7.44 1.01 13.75
CA GLU A 29 7.31 -0.30 14.39
C GLU A 29 8.65 -0.98 14.68
N LYS A 30 9.66 -0.78 13.83
CA LYS A 30 10.97 -1.44 13.95
C LYS A 30 12.07 -0.52 14.47
N GLY A 31 11.86 0.81 14.47
CA GLY A 31 12.87 1.79 14.89
C GLY A 31 14.10 1.86 13.98
N ARG A 32 14.06 1.20 12.81
CA ARG A 32 15.14 1.12 11.82
C ARG A 32 14.57 0.94 10.42
N MET A 33 15.40 1.20 9.41
CA MET A 33 15.07 0.83 8.03
C MET A 33 15.00 -0.70 7.88
N ASP A 34 14.01 -1.15 7.10
CA ASP A 34 13.85 -2.56 6.75
C ASP A 34 13.34 -2.67 5.30
N GLY A 35 14.28 -2.78 4.36
CA GLY A 35 13.96 -2.82 2.92
C GLY A 35 13.25 -4.12 2.50
N GLU A 36 13.50 -5.21 3.20
CA GLU A 36 12.83 -6.48 2.95
C GLU A 36 11.36 -6.41 3.37
N LEU A 37 11.08 -5.85 4.55
CA LEU A 37 9.71 -5.66 5.02
C LEU A 37 8.94 -4.65 4.15
N HIS A 38 9.62 -3.62 3.67
CA HIS A 38 9.07 -2.67 2.69
C HIS A 38 8.67 -3.40 1.40
N THR A 39 9.60 -4.16 0.81
CA THR A 39 9.35 -4.92 -0.43
C THR A 39 8.21 -5.90 -0.26
N ARG A 40 8.14 -6.62 0.88
CA ARG A 40 7.05 -7.54 1.18
C ARG A 40 5.69 -6.82 1.18
N PHE A 41 5.59 -5.68 1.86
CA PHE A 41 4.34 -4.94 1.98
C PHE A 41 3.89 -4.29 0.66
N THR A 42 4.82 -3.87 -0.20
CA THR A 42 4.48 -3.23 -1.48
C THR A 42 4.53 -4.19 -2.67
N SER A 43 4.73 -5.49 -2.44
CA SER A 43 4.84 -6.47 -3.53
C SER A 43 3.49 -6.78 -4.17
N ASN A 44 3.52 -7.02 -5.48
CA ASN A 44 2.35 -7.55 -6.20
C ASN A 44 1.85 -8.86 -5.59
N ASP A 45 2.74 -9.72 -5.10
CA ASP A 45 2.37 -10.98 -4.45
C ASP A 45 1.50 -10.75 -3.22
N PHE A 46 1.88 -9.79 -2.37
CA PHE A 46 1.06 -9.39 -1.23
C PHE A 46 -0.26 -8.76 -1.68
N LEU A 47 -0.21 -7.77 -2.56
CA LEU A 47 -1.41 -7.06 -3.02
C LEU A 47 -2.41 -8.01 -3.70
N ALA A 48 -1.91 -9.01 -4.44
CA ALA A 48 -2.71 -10.06 -5.07
C ALA A 48 -3.47 -10.94 -4.07
N THR A 49 -3.04 -11.01 -2.81
CA THR A 49 -3.80 -11.71 -1.75
C THR A 49 -5.07 -10.96 -1.33
N ILE A 50 -5.18 -9.67 -1.68
CA ILE A 50 -6.30 -8.79 -1.31
C ILE A 50 -7.17 -8.50 -2.54
N GLY A 51 -6.56 -8.22 -3.69
CA GLY A 51 -7.26 -7.85 -4.90
C GLY A 51 -6.31 -7.68 -6.08
N ASN A 52 -6.77 -7.02 -7.15
CA ASN A 52 -5.88 -6.69 -8.27
C ASN A 52 -4.84 -5.64 -7.85
N PRO A 53 -3.52 -5.90 -7.94
CA PRO A 53 -2.49 -4.97 -7.45
C PRO A 53 -2.61 -3.56 -8.03
N THR A 54 -2.65 -3.44 -9.36
CA THR A 54 -2.80 -2.15 -10.05
C THR A 54 -4.10 -1.44 -9.68
N GLY A 55 -5.19 -2.18 -9.46
CA GLY A 55 -6.47 -1.63 -9.01
C GLY A 55 -6.39 -1.06 -7.59
N LEU A 56 -5.72 -1.75 -6.68
CA LEU A 56 -5.51 -1.26 -5.30
C LEU A 56 -4.62 -0.01 -5.30
N GLU A 57 -3.51 -0.03 -6.04
CA GLU A 57 -2.66 1.14 -6.20
C GLU A 57 -3.43 2.31 -6.82
N ALA A 58 -4.21 2.07 -7.88
CA ALA A 58 -5.02 3.11 -8.50
C ALA A 58 -6.03 3.71 -7.52
N GLN A 59 -6.65 2.88 -6.68
CA GLN A 59 -7.56 3.34 -5.64
C GLN A 59 -6.86 4.24 -4.61
N ILE A 60 -5.64 3.88 -4.18
CA ILE A 60 -4.83 4.74 -3.30
C ILE A 60 -4.54 6.08 -3.98
N GLY A 61 -4.14 6.06 -5.26
CA GLY A 61 -3.87 7.29 -6.03
C GLY A 61 -5.09 8.20 -6.15
N VAL A 62 -6.26 7.62 -6.45
CA VAL A 62 -7.53 8.36 -6.53
C VAL A 62 -7.89 9.03 -5.19
N ILE A 63 -7.78 8.30 -4.08
CA ILE A 63 -8.08 8.85 -2.75
C ILE A 63 -7.07 9.95 -2.40
N TYR A 64 -5.78 9.72 -2.66
CA TYR A 64 -4.75 10.73 -2.41
C TYR A 64 -5.00 12.03 -3.16
N GLU A 65 -5.37 11.98 -4.43
CA GLU A 65 -5.61 13.21 -5.20
C GLU A 65 -6.92 13.91 -4.82
N ALA A 66 -7.93 13.16 -4.37
CA ALA A 66 -9.21 13.72 -3.98
C ALA A 66 -9.20 14.30 -2.55
N GLU A 67 -8.52 13.62 -1.62
CA GLU A 67 -8.67 13.82 -0.17
C GLU A 67 -7.34 13.97 0.57
N GLY A 68 -6.21 13.77 -0.11
CA GLY A 68 -4.87 13.95 0.46
C GLY A 68 -4.29 12.70 1.13
N LEU A 69 -3.08 12.87 1.70
CA LEU A 69 -2.29 11.77 2.26
C LEU A 69 -2.99 11.08 3.45
N GLU A 70 -3.63 11.83 4.33
CA GLU A 70 -4.24 11.28 5.53
C GLU A 70 -5.39 10.32 5.19
N ALA A 71 -6.24 10.68 4.22
CA ALA A 71 -7.31 9.81 3.74
C ALA A 71 -6.76 8.54 3.07
N ALA A 72 -5.71 8.68 2.24
CA ALA A 72 -5.08 7.54 1.59
C ALA A 72 -4.43 6.59 2.62
N PHE A 73 -3.76 7.13 3.64
CA PHE A 73 -3.20 6.33 4.74
C PHE A 73 -4.30 5.64 5.56
N GLY A 74 -5.39 6.34 5.86
CA GLY A 74 -6.54 5.74 6.54
C GLY A 74 -7.16 4.59 5.75
N TRP A 75 -7.19 4.69 4.41
CA TRP A 75 -7.62 3.60 3.54
C TRP A 75 -6.65 2.42 3.58
N ILE A 76 -5.33 2.66 3.47
CA ILE A 76 -4.29 1.61 3.58
C ILE A 76 -4.41 0.87 4.92
N GLU A 77 -4.64 1.59 6.02
CA GLU A 77 -4.77 1.03 7.35
C GLU A 77 -5.97 0.11 7.51
N ARG A 78 -7.07 0.45 6.84
CA ARG A 78 -8.31 -0.32 6.90
C ARG A 78 -8.27 -1.53 5.97
N GLU A 79 -7.77 -1.37 4.75
CA GLU A 79 -7.90 -2.39 3.70
C GLU A 79 -6.68 -3.33 3.61
N LEU A 80 -5.45 -2.83 3.79
CA LEU A 80 -4.23 -3.61 3.56
C LEU A 80 -3.62 -4.16 4.85
N MET A 81 -3.58 -3.34 5.90
CA MET A 81 -2.87 -3.68 7.13
C MET A 81 -3.42 -4.89 7.90
N PRO A 82 -4.72 -5.18 7.96
CA PRO A 82 -5.23 -6.38 8.65
C PRO A 82 -4.64 -7.67 8.06
N THR A 83 -4.60 -7.76 6.73
CA THR A 83 -4.04 -8.91 6.00
C THR A 83 -2.52 -8.97 6.18
N PHE A 84 -1.83 -7.85 6.06
CA PHE A 84 -0.38 -7.81 6.22
C PHE A 84 0.06 -8.25 7.62
N ARG A 85 -0.57 -7.71 8.67
CA ARG A 85 -0.28 -8.10 10.06
C ARG A 85 -0.60 -9.58 10.30
N ALA A 86 -1.60 -10.14 9.65
CA ALA A 86 -1.90 -11.57 9.73
C ALA A 86 -0.80 -12.43 9.09
N GLN A 87 -0.23 -12.00 7.96
CA GLN A 87 0.90 -12.69 7.32
C GLN A 87 2.17 -12.62 8.19
N LEU A 88 2.48 -11.46 8.78
CA LEU A 88 3.65 -11.31 9.67
C LEU A 88 3.59 -12.27 10.87
N ARG A 89 2.42 -12.40 11.50
CA ARG A 89 2.22 -13.37 12.60
C ARG A 89 2.48 -14.81 12.17
N LYS A 90 2.08 -15.19 10.95
CA LYS A 90 2.34 -16.54 10.41
C LYS A 90 3.81 -16.76 10.05
N SER A 91 4.51 -15.70 9.66
CA SER A 91 5.94 -15.74 9.30
C SER A 91 6.89 -15.59 10.49
N GLY A 92 6.39 -15.38 11.72
CA GLY A 92 7.19 -15.29 12.94
C GLY A 92 7.99 -13.97 13.09
N LEU A 93 7.49 -12.88 12.52
CA LEU A 93 8.13 -11.54 12.49
C LEU A 93 7.49 -10.50 13.43
#